data_AF-A0A966F7T1-F1
#
_entry.id   AF-A0A966F7T1-F1
#
_cell.length_a   1.000
_cell.length_b   1.000
_cell.length_c   1.000
_cell.angle_alpha   90.00
_cell.angle_beta   90.00
_cell.angle_gamma   90.00
#
_symmetry.space_group_name_H-M   'P 1'
#
loop_
_entity.id
_entity.type
_entity.pdbx_description
1 polymer ?
#
loop_
_entity_poly.entity_id
_entity_poly.type
_entity_poly.pdbx_seq_one_letter_code
_entity_poly.pdbx_strand_id
1 'polypeptide(L)'
;LGLLGVARRPDQALVREQRQSLLLLIQRAAQALQDRRLQQGVFRSLEELKPQVEMIQRWRAVGRYDSKASLLADTLPPESDLANWVKDALTHYWGGPKLTQSPLLQLEIVRQAFNEHNDSPANALRAILRQAVDSVRPEGERRFTAEWILYNILEMKFIEGRKVREVATRLAMSEADLYRKQRVAVEEVARIILEMERQMQVRVNGKEAEHSLSVGGA
;
A
#
# COMPACT_ATOMS: atom_id res chain seq x y z
N LEU A 1 28.61 25.03 1.73
CA LEU A 1 29.03 26.36 1.25
C LEU A 1 29.76 26.13 -0.08
N GLY A 2 29.31 26.77 -1.16
CA GLY A 2 29.96 26.67 -2.47
C GLY A 2 30.70 27.96 -2.79
N LEU A 3 31.83 27.87 -3.49
CA LEU A 3 32.62 29.01 -3.95
C LEU A 3 32.50 29.10 -5.48
N LEU A 4 32.21 30.30 -6.00
CA LEU A 4 32.21 30.58 -7.43
C LEU A 4 33.38 31.52 -7.74
N GLY A 5 34.36 31.02 -8.51
CA GLY A 5 35.48 31.82 -9.00
C GLY A 5 35.26 32.20 -10.47
N VAL A 6 35.47 33.46 -10.81
CA VAL A 6 35.48 33.93 -12.20
C VAL A 6 36.93 34.23 -12.58
N ALA A 7 37.44 33.53 -13.60
CA ALA A 7 38.79 33.75 -14.10
C ALA A 7 38.88 35.12 -14.79
N ARG A 8 39.86 35.94 -14.40
CA ARG A 8 40.12 37.28 -14.96
C ARG A 8 41.53 37.35 -15.53
N ARG A 9 41.69 38.01 -16.68
CA ARG A 9 43.01 38.44 -17.18
C ARG A 9 43.45 39.72 -16.45
N PRO A 10 44.66 39.77 -15.85
CA PRO A 10 45.10 40.88 -14.97
C PRO A 10 45.14 42.25 -15.66
N ASP A 11 45.23 42.24 -16.99
CA ASP A 11 45.46 43.34 -17.92
C ASP A 11 44.17 44.02 -18.42
N GLN A 12 42.98 43.53 -18.06
CA GLN A 12 41.70 44.18 -18.40
C GLN A 12 40.95 44.63 -17.14
N ALA A 13 40.70 45.93 -17.04
CA ALA A 13 39.78 46.48 -16.04
C ALA A 13 38.33 46.12 -16.41
N LEU A 14 37.55 45.65 -15.43
CA LEU A 14 36.13 45.36 -15.64
C LEU A 14 35.40 46.64 -16.06
N VAL A 15 34.86 46.65 -17.27
CA VAL A 15 34.02 47.74 -17.76
C VAL A 15 32.73 47.75 -16.93
N ARG A 16 32.13 48.93 -16.70
CA ARG A 16 30.94 49.08 -15.84
C ARG A 16 29.80 48.12 -16.20
N GLU A 17 29.62 47.85 -17.48
CA GLU A 17 28.62 46.93 -18.03
C GLU A 17 28.90 45.45 -17.68
N GLN A 18 30.17 45.02 -17.73
CA GLN A 18 30.58 43.66 -17.34
C GLN A 18 30.38 43.43 -15.84
N ARG A 19 30.61 44.47 -15.02
CA ARG A 19 30.33 44.43 -13.57
C ARG A 19 28.83 44.28 -13.30
N GLN A 20 27.97 44.96 -14.05
CA GLN A 20 26.51 44.84 -13.90
C GLN A 20 26.01 43.44 -14.29
N SER A 21 26.50 42.88 -15.40
CA SER A 21 26.15 41.51 -15.82
C SER A 21 26.59 40.45 -14.81
N LEU A 22 27.78 40.61 -14.22
CA LEU A 22 28.27 39.71 -13.19
C LEU A 22 27.41 39.77 -11.92
N LEU A 23 27.01 40.96 -11.49
CA LEU A 23 26.11 41.14 -10.34
C LEU A 23 24.75 40.47 -10.56
N LEU A 24 24.19 40.57 -11.78
CA LEU A 24 22.94 39.92 -12.14
C LEU A 24 23.04 38.38 -12.08
N LEU A 25 24.16 37.81 -12.55
CA LEU A 25 24.42 36.38 -12.49
C LEU A 25 24.58 35.88 -11.06
N ILE A 26 25.28 36.64 -10.21
CA ILE A 26 25.42 36.33 -8.78
C ILE A 26 24.05 36.34 -8.11
N GLN A 27 23.21 37.33 -8.39
CA GLN A 27 21.86 37.43 -7.82
C GLN A 27 20.98 36.24 -8.22
N ARG A 28 21.00 35.85 -9.50
CA ARG A 28 20.24 34.69 -10.00
C ARG A 28 20.74 33.36 -9.41
N ALA A 29 22.06 33.20 -9.29
CA ALA A 29 22.66 32.02 -8.68
C ALA A 29 22.33 31.92 -7.18
N ALA A 30 22.35 33.04 -6.46
CA ALA A 30 21.97 33.10 -5.05
C ALA A 30 20.50 32.72 -4.85
N GLN A 31 19.60 33.25 -5.68
CA GLN A 31 18.17 32.95 -5.62
C GLN A 31 17.89 31.46 -5.93
N ALA A 32 18.50 30.89 -6.97
CA ALA A 32 18.35 29.47 -7.29
C ALA A 32 18.89 28.54 -6.18
N LEU A 33 19.97 28.93 -5.51
CA LEU A 33 20.52 28.19 -4.37
C LEU A 33 19.64 28.31 -3.11
N GLN A 34 19.01 29.46 -2.88
CA GLN A 34 18.03 29.66 -1.82
C GLN A 34 16.77 28.81 -2.05
N ASP A 35 16.24 28.81 -3.27
CA ASP A 35 15.09 27.99 -3.66
C ASP A 35 15.38 26.50 -3.50
N ARG A 36 16.55 26.05 -3.94
CA ARG A 36 17.00 24.66 -3.75
C ARG A 36 17.11 24.27 -2.27
N ARG A 37 17.58 25.19 -1.41
CA ARG A 37 17.70 24.96 0.03
C ARG A 37 16.34 24.90 0.72
N LEU A 38 15.38 25.73 0.30
CA LEU A 38 13.98 25.68 0.74
C LEU A 38 13.32 24.36 0.34
N GLN A 39 13.49 23.93 -0.92
CA GLN A 39 12.97 22.63 -1.39
C GLN A 39 13.60 21.45 -0.64
N GLN A 40 14.91 21.46 -0.37
CA GLN A 40 15.56 20.41 0.43
C GLN A 40 15.11 20.41 1.90
N GLY A 41 14.80 21.59 2.47
CA GLY A 41 14.22 21.71 3.82
C GLY A 41 12.83 21.09 3.91
N VAL A 42 11.95 21.36 2.94
CA VAL A 42 10.59 20.76 2.86
C VAL A 42 10.66 19.24 2.72
N PHE A 43 11.60 18.71 1.92
CA PHE A 43 11.79 17.26 1.80
C PHE A 43 12.28 16.60 3.11
N ARG A 44 13.15 17.26 3.88
CA ARG A 44 13.59 16.75 5.19
C ARG A 44 12.48 16.79 6.25
N SER A 45 11.66 17.85 6.28
CA SER A 45 10.52 17.92 7.20
C SER A 45 9.43 16.87 6.89
N LEU A 46 9.31 16.43 5.64
CA LEU A 46 8.43 15.32 5.26
C LEU A 46 9.04 13.93 5.50
N GLU A 47 10.37 13.80 5.55
CA GLU A 47 11.07 12.57 5.98
C GLU A 47 11.08 12.41 7.50
N GLU A 48 11.12 13.50 8.26
CA GLU A 48 11.11 13.47 9.74
C GLU A 48 9.72 13.23 10.36
N LEU A 49 8.64 13.29 9.56
CA LEU A 49 7.28 12.94 9.99
C LEU A 49 6.90 11.46 9.72
N LYS A 50 7.74 10.69 9.02
CA LYS A 50 7.54 9.23 8.84
C LYS A 50 7.75 8.37 10.10
N PRO A 51 8.74 8.61 10.99
CA PRO A 51 9.02 7.67 12.08
C PRO A 51 8.00 7.72 13.23
N GLN A 52 7.18 8.77 13.35
CA GLN A 52 6.19 8.86 14.43
C GLN A 52 4.91 8.05 14.12
N VAL A 53 4.52 7.93 12.85
CA VAL A 53 3.35 7.12 12.45
C VAL A 53 3.63 5.62 12.58
N GLU A 54 4.84 5.16 12.22
CA GLU A 54 5.24 3.76 12.38
C GLU A 54 5.42 3.36 13.86
N MET A 55 5.83 4.30 14.72
CA MET A 55 5.95 4.05 16.15
C MET A 55 4.56 3.96 16.79
N ILE A 56 3.63 4.88 16.49
CA ILE A 56 2.24 4.79 16.98
C ILE A 56 1.53 3.51 16.50
N GLN A 57 1.82 3.04 15.28
CA GLN A 57 1.30 1.75 14.79
C GLN A 57 1.95 0.53 15.48
N ARG A 58 3.27 0.53 15.70
CA ARG A 58 3.94 -0.54 16.45
C ARG A 58 3.48 -0.61 17.91
N TRP A 59 3.25 0.52 18.57
CA TRP A 59 2.75 0.53 19.94
C TRP A 59 1.30 0.03 20.02
N ARG A 60 0.46 0.31 19.00
CA ARG A 60 -0.87 -0.33 18.87
C ARG A 60 -0.80 -1.83 18.55
N ALA A 61 0.23 -2.30 17.83
CA ALA A 61 0.42 -3.71 17.54
C ALA A 61 0.91 -4.51 18.76
N VAL A 62 1.75 -3.91 19.61
CA VAL A 62 2.26 -4.55 20.83
C VAL A 62 1.24 -4.52 21.98
N GLY A 63 0.42 -3.46 22.10
CA GLY A 63 -0.62 -3.36 23.13
C GLY A 63 -1.80 -4.34 22.97
N ARG A 64 -1.93 -5.02 21.82
CA ARG A 64 -2.98 -6.05 21.61
C ARG A 64 -2.56 -7.45 22.04
N TYR A 65 -1.29 -7.68 22.37
CA TYR A 65 -0.83 -9.01 22.79
C TYR A 65 -1.08 -9.34 24.26
N ASP A 66 -1.47 -8.35 25.09
CA ASP A 66 -1.69 -8.57 26.54
C ASP A 66 -3.13 -8.31 27.01
N SER A 67 -4.10 -8.32 26.10
CA SER A 67 -5.52 -8.27 26.49
C SER A 67 -6.24 -9.54 26.10
N LYS A 68 -6.00 -10.57 26.92
CA LYS A 68 -6.95 -11.66 27.23
C LYS A 68 -8.30 -11.15 27.80
N ALA A 69 -8.63 -9.87 27.61
CA ALA A 69 -9.77 -9.15 28.14
C ALA A 69 -10.59 -8.40 27.06
N SER A 70 -10.20 -8.42 25.77
CA SER A 70 -11.03 -7.86 24.70
C SER A 70 -11.84 -8.95 23.97
N LEU A 71 -12.55 -9.78 24.75
CA LEU A 71 -13.40 -10.86 24.25
C LEU A 71 -14.82 -10.39 23.83
N LEU A 72 -15.09 -9.09 23.70
CA LEU A 72 -16.46 -8.59 23.46
C LEU A 72 -16.53 -7.27 22.66
N ALA A 73 -15.65 -7.05 21.67
CA ALA A 73 -15.75 -5.86 20.81
C ALA A 73 -15.64 -6.22 19.32
N ASP A 74 -16.83 -6.29 18.76
CA ASP A 74 -17.22 -6.55 17.38
C ASP A 74 -16.83 -5.38 16.46
N THR A 75 -15.54 -5.17 16.21
CA THR A 75 -15.10 -4.11 15.30
C THR A 75 -14.15 -4.67 14.27
N LEU A 76 -14.67 -4.88 13.05
CA LEU A 76 -13.88 -5.01 11.83
C LEU A 76 -12.71 -4.02 11.86
N PRO A 77 -11.50 -4.43 11.42
CA PRO A 77 -10.38 -3.51 11.34
C PRO A 77 -10.75 -2.29 10.49
N PRO A 78 -10.22 -1.08 10.82
CA PRO A 78 -10.40 0.08 9.94
C PRO A 78 -9.96 -0.28 8.51
N GLU A 79 -10.72 0.14 7.50
CA GLU A 79 -10.47 -0.21 6.09
C GLU A 79 -9.01 0.08 5.66
N SER A 80 -8.40 1.13 6.23
CA SER A 80 -7.00 1.49 6.00
C SER A 80 -5.98 0.49 6.57
N ASP A 81 -6.27 -0.11 7.72
CA ASP A 81 -5.38 -1.10 8.35
C ASP A 81 -5.46 -2.44 7.61
N LEU A 82 -6.67 -2.80 7.15
CA LEU A 82 -6.88 -3.98 6.34
C LEU A 82 -6.15 -3.88 4.99
N ALA A 83 -6.24 -2.75 4.29
CA ALA A 83 -5.55 -2.54 3.02
C ALA A 83 -4.03 -2.74 3.15
N ASN A 84 -3.44 -2.32 4.27
CA ASN A 84 -2.03 -2.55 4.55
C ASN A 84 -1.70 -4.04 4.75
N TRP A 85 -2.54 -4.78 5.49
CA TRP A 85 -2.35 -6.22 5.66
C TRP A 85 -2.53 -7.00 4.36
N VAL A 86 -3.50 -6.62 3.53
CA VAL A 86 -3.72 -7.19 2.20
C VAL A 86 -2.51 -6.91 1.30
N LYS A 87 -1.99 -5.68 1.30
CA LYS A 87 -0.75 -5.34 0.57
C LYS A 87 0.41 -6.24 0.99
N ASP A 88 0.61 -6.39 2.29
CA ASP A 88 1.71 -7.15 2.86
C ASP A 88 1.59 -8.65 2.54
N ALA A 89 0.38 -9.20 2.62
CA ALA A 89 0.07 -10.57 2.26
C ALA A 89 0.22 -10.83 0.75
N LEU A 90 -0.29 -9.95 -0.11
CA LEU A 90 -0.12 -10.04 -1.57
C LEU A 90 1.35 -9.91 -1.99
N THR A 91 2.14 -9.07 -1.31
CA THR A 91 3.58 -8.95 -1.57
C THR A 91 4.33 -10.24 -1.23
N HIS A 92 3.86 -10.97 -0.21
CA HIS A 92 4.43 -12.24 0.26
C HIS A 92 3.55 -13.44 -0.15
N TYR A 93 2.82 -13.33 -1.26
CA TYR A 93 1.84 -14.31 -1.70
C TYR A 93 2.44 -15.72 -1.85
N TRP A 94 3.67 -15.83 -2.34
CA TRP A 94 4.38 -17.10 -2.51
C TRP A 94 5.09 -17.60 -1.24
N GLY A 95 5.02 -16.86 -0.13
CA GLY A 95 5.60 -17.24 1.15
C GLY A 95 6.25 -16.07 1.91
N GLY A 96 6.34 -16.23 3.23
CA GLY A 96 6.95 -15.26 4.13
C GLY A 96 6.11 -15.02 5.39
N PRO A 97 6.70 -14.48 6.46
CA PRO A 97 6.02 -14.25 7.74
C PRO A 97 4.81 -13.32 7.59
N LYS A 98 4.85 -12.37 6.65
CA LYS A 98 3.73 -11.44 6.39
C LYS A 98 2.47 -12.11 5.81
N LEU A 99 2.58 -13.33 5.28
CA LEU A 99 1.44 -14.14 4.88
C LEU A 99 1.06 -15.13 5.99
N THR A 100 2.04 -15.86 6.54
CA THR A 100 1.81 -16.95 7.51
C THR A 100 1.47 -16.47 8.92
N GLN A 101 1.76 -15.21 9.25
CA GLN A 101 1.44 -14.56 10.52
C GLN A 101 0.56 -13.33 10.30
N SER A 102 -0.14 -13.28 9.16
CA SER A 102 -1.01 -12.16 8.83
C SER A 102 -2.20 -12.11 9.80
N PRO A 103 -2.60 -10.92 10.30
CA PRO A 103 -3.86 -10.75 11.02
C PRO A 103 -5.08 -11.20 10.20
N LEU A 104 -4.98 -11.23 8.86
CA LEU A 104 -6.03 -11.73 7.97
C LEU A 104 -6.40 -13.19 8.24
N LEU A 105 -5.51 -13.98 8.84
CA LEU A 105 -5.78 -15.38 9.20
C LEU A 105 -6.88 -15.53 10.27
N GLN A 106 -7.19 -14.45 10.99
CA GLN A 106 -8.21 -14.43 12.03
C GLN A 106 -9.62 -14.18 11.47
N LEU A 107 -9.73 -13.78 10.20
CA LEU A 107 -11.02 -13.52 9.54
C LEU A 107 -11.82 -14.82 9.41
N GLU A 108 -13.14 -14.75 9.62
CA GLU A 108 -14.01 -15.92 9.56
C GLU A 108 -14.04 -16.53 8.16
N ILE A 109 -13.96 -15.73 7.10
CA ILE A 109 -13.85 -16.26 5.72
C ILE A 109 -12.61 -17.13 5.52
N VAL A 110 -11.49 -16.78 6.17
CA VAL A 110 -10.23 -17.54 6.04
C VAL A 110 -10.30 -18.80 6.89
N ARG A 111 -10.85 -18.71 8.10
CA ARG A 111 -11.09 -19.87 8.98
C ARG A 111 -12.02 -20.88 8.31
N GLN A 112 -13.10 -20.41 7.68
CA GLN A 112 -14.03 -21.25 6.93
C GLN A 112 -13.34 -21.94 5.75
N ALA A 113 -12.62 -21.18 4.91
CA ALA A 113 -11.86 -21.76 3.78
C ALA A 113 -10.80 -22.77 4.24
N PHE A 114 -10.19 -22.56 5.41
CA PHE A 114 -9.27 -23.52 6.01
C PHE A 114 -9.99 -24.82 6.40
N ASN A 115 -11.16 -24.72 7.04
CA ASN A 115 -11.95 -25.88 7.45
C ASN A 115 -12.47 -26.71 6.27
N GLU A 116 -12.77 -26.06 5.14
CA GLU A 116 -13.30 -26.72 3.94
C GLU A 116 -12.23 -27.54 3.19
N HIS A 117 -10.98 -27.09 3.22
CA HIS A 117 -9.92 -27.66 2.38
C HIS A 117 -8.76 -28.33 3.15
N ASN A 118 -8.72 -28.21 4.49
CA ASN A 118 -7.81 -28.94 5.40
C ASN A 118 -6.30 -28.88 5.04
N ASP A 119 -5.87 -27.89 4.27
CA ASP A 119 -4.49 -27.77 3.77
C ASP A 119 -3.56 -27.08 4.78
N SER A 120 -3.65 -25.75 4.85
CA SER A 120 -2.79 -24.89 5.66
C SER A 120 -3.43 -23.51 5.77
N PRO A 121 -3.33 -22.80 6.90
CA PRO A 121 -3.87 -21.45 7.04
C PRO A 121 -3.34 -20.48 5.96
N ALA A 122 -2.09 -20.66 5.52
CA ALA A 122 -1.50 -19.87 4.45
C ALA A 122 -2.14 -20.16 3.08
N ASN A 123 -2.52 -21.41 2.81
CA ASN A 123 -3.23 -21.78 1.57
C ASN A 123 -4.66 -21.26 1.59
N ALA A 124 -5.35 -21.34 2.72
CA ALA A 124 -6.68 -20.74 2.89
C ALA A 124 -6.64 -19.22 2.63
N LEU A 125 -5.68 -18.51 3.22
CA LEU A 125 -5.51 -17.09 2.97
C LEU A 125 -5.18 -16.79 1.49
N ARG A 126 -4.34 -17.60 0.84
CA ARG A 126 -4.07 -17.45 -0.60
C ARG A 126 -5.34 -17.63 -1.43
N ALA A 127 -6.16 -18.62 -1.10
CA ALA A 127 -7.41 -18.89 -1.81
C ALA A 127 -8.35 -17.67 -1.71
N ILE A 128 -8.51 -17.11 -0.51
CA ILE A 128 -9.32 -15.90 -0.29
C ILE A 128 -8.74 -14.68 -1.04
N LEU A 129 -7.42 -14.44 -0.95
CA LEU A 129 -6.77 -13.36 -1.69
C LEU A 129 -6.96 -13.52 -3.20
N ARG A 130 -6.84 -14.75 -3.71
CA ARG A 130 -7.02 -15.06 -5.12
C ARG A 130 -8.46 -14.82 -5.57
N GLN A 131 -9.43 -15.29 -4.80
CA GLN A 131 -10.85 -15.06 -5.05
C GLN A 131 -11.20 -13.57 -5.06
N ALA A 132 -10.64 -12.79 -4.13
CA ALA A 132 -10.85 -11.35 -4.07
C ALA A 132 -10.20 -10.64 -5.28
N VAL A 133 -9.00 -11.04 -5.71
CA VAL A 133 -8.37 -10.52 -6.94
C VAL A 133 -9.19 -10.86 -8.18
N ASP A 134 -9.69 -12.09 -8.28
CA ASP A 134 -10.50 -12.52 -9.42
C ASP A 134 -11.85 -11.80 -9.46
N SER A 135 -12.36 -11.31 -8.33
CA SER A 135 -13.58 -10.48 -8.26
C SER A 135 -13.38 -9.04 -8.78
N VAL A 136 -12.14 -8.56 -8.88
CA VAL A 136 -11.81 -7.27 -9.51
C VAL A 136 -11.81 -7.38 -11.05
N ARG A 137 -11.85 -8.60 -11.59
CA ARG A 137 -11.79 -8.86 -13.03
C ARG A 137 -13.03 -8.27 -13.75
N PRO A 138 -12.85 -7.38 -14.73
CA PRO A 138 -13.96 -6.93 -15.57
C PRO A 138 -14.52 -8.04 -16.47
N GLU A 139 -15.73 -7.82 -16.99
CA GLU A 139 -16.35 -8.76 -17.92
C GLU A 139 -15.64 -8.77 -19.29
N GLY A 140 -15.64 -9.94 -19.93
CA GLY A 140 -15.10 -10.15 -21.26
C GLY A 140 -13.65 -10.64 -21.32
N GLU A 141 -13.05 -10.48 -22.50
CA GLU A 141 -11.68 -10.92 -22.77
C GLU A 141 -10.67 -9.94 -22.17
N ARG A 142 -9.54 -10.48 -21.68
CA ARG A 142 -8.49 -9.70 -21.04
C ARG A 142 -7.93 -8.65 -22.00
N ARG A 143 -7.98 -7.38 -21.59
CA ARG A 143 -7.46 -6.23 -22.34
C ARG A 143 -6.46 -5.44 -21.50
N PHE A 144 -5.66 -4.62 -22.17
CA PHE A 144 -4.75 -3.64 -21.54
C PHE A 144 -5.36 -2.23 -21.58
N THR A 145 -6.61 -2.12 -21.12
CA THR A 145 -7.38 -0.86 -21.06
C THR A 145 -7.46 -0.33 -19.62
N ALA A 146 -7.99 0.89 -19.46
CA ALA A 146 -8.14 1.53 -18.15
C ALA A 146 -9.02 0.71 -17.18
N GLU A 147 -10.08 0.09 -17.69
CA GLU A 147 -10.99 -0.76 -16.91
C GLU A 147 -10.28 -2.01 -16.35
N TRP A 148 -9.41 -2.63 -17.14
CA TRP A 148 -8.65 -3.82 -16.76
C TRP A 148 -7.41 -3.52 -15.93
N ILE A 149 -7.09 -2.24 -15.70
CA ILE A 149 -5.78 -1.86 -15.20
C ILE A 149 -5.51 -2.37 -13.79
N LEU A 150 -6.51 -2.34 -12.91
CA LEU A 150 -6.37 -2.79 -11.52
C LEU A 150 -6.15 -4.30 -11.47
N TYR A 151 -6.99 -5.06 -12.18
CA TYR A 151 -6.85 -6.52 -12.29
C TYR A 151 -5.48 -6.91 -12.89
N ASN A 152 -5.07 -6.28 -13.99
CA ASN A 152 -3.78 -6.57 -14.62
C ASN A 152 -2.60 -6.27 -13.70
N ILE A 153 -2.66 -5.17 -12.94
CA ILE A 153 -1.63 -4.86 -11.94
C ILE A 153 -1.61 -5.96 -10.87
N LEU A 154 -2.76 -6.35 -10.33
CA LEU A 154 -2.84 -7.37 -9.29
C LEU A 154 -2.25 -8.71 -9.75
N GLU A 155 -2.72 -9.18 -10.89
CA GLU A 155 -2.31 -10.45 -11.48
C GLU A 155 -0.82 -10.43 -11.80
N MET A 156 -0.34 -9.43 -12.54
CA MET A 156 1.05 -9.40 -12.98
C MET A 156 2.02 -9.13 -11.83
N LYS A 157 1.70 -8.20 -10.93
CA LYS A 157 2.63 -7.77 -9.87
C LYS A 157 2.69 -8.76 -8.72
N PHE A 158 1.55 -9.30 -8.28
CA PHE A 158 1.47 -10.09 -7.06
C PHE A 158 1.32 -11.57 -7.34
N ILE A 159 0.41 -11.96 -8.25
CA ILE A 159 0.16 -13.37 -8.55
C ILE A 159 1.30 -13.95 -9.39
N GLU A 160 1.64 -13.33 -10.51
CA GLU A 160 2.75 -13.76 -11.39
C GLU A 160 4.13 -13.37 -10.82
N GLY A 161 4.19 -12.47 -9.84
CA GLY A 161 5.44 -12.04 -9.19
C GLY A 161 6.37 -11.19 -10.07
N ARG A 162 5.85 -10.54 -11.13
CA ARG A 162 6.68 -9.72 -12.03
C ARG A 162 7.28 -8.50 -11.33
N LYS A 163 8.41 -8.03 -11.88
CA LYS A 163 9.08 -6.81 -11.42
C LYS A 163 8.28 -5.57 -11.81
N VAL A 164 8.30 -4.55 -10.96
CA VAL A 164 7.58 -3.27 -11.16
C VAL A 164 7.86 -2.69 -12.56
N ARG A 165 9.13 -2.63 -12.96
CA ARG A 165 9.55 -2.14 -14.28
C ARG A 165 8.91 -2.90 -15.43
N GLU A 166 8.83 -4.22 -15.35
CA GLU A 166 8.24 -5.06 -16.41
C GLU A 166 6.74 -4.84 -16.53
N VAL A 167 6.05 -4.72 -15.39
CA VAL A 167 4.61 -4.41 -15.35
C VAL A 167 4.35 -3.03 -15.92
N ALA A 168 5.11 -2.02 -15.50
CA ALA A 168 4.97 -0.64 -15.98
C ALA A 168 5.16 -0.55 -17.51
N THR A 169 6.22 -1.18 -18.04
CA THR A 169 6.47 -1.25 -19.49
C THR A 169 5.32 -1.95 -20.22
N ARG A 170 4.86 -3.10 -19.72
CA ARG A 170 3.80 -3.87 -20.39
C ARG A 170 2.43 -3.17 -20.36
N LEU A 171 2.16 -2.38 -19.33
CA LEU A 171 0.96 -1.55 -19.23
C LEU A 171 1.12 -0.15 -19.83
N ALA A 172 2.26 0.12 -20.50
CA ALA A 172 2.57 1.41 -21.13
C ALA A 172 2.40 2.61 -20.18
N MET A 173 2.90 2.50 -18.94
CA MET A 173 2.81 3.57 -17.94
C MET A 173 4.13 3.77 -17.19
N SER A 174 4.26 4.91 -16.50
CA SER A 174 5.40 5.16 -15.62
C SER A 174 5.32 4.36 -14.32
N GLU A 175 6.46 4.07 -13.69
CA GLU A 175 6.49 3.38 -12.39
C GLU A 175 5.73 4.15 -11.30
N ALA A 176 5.83 5.48 -11.30
CA ALA A 176 5.09 6.33 -10.37
C ALA A 176 3.57 6.18 -10.53
N ASP A 177 3.09 6.05 -11.78
CA ASP A 177 1.68 5.81 -12.04
C ASP A 177 1.24 4.41 -11.64
N LEU A 178 2.09 3.41 -11.90
CA LEU A 178 1.90 2.05 -11.47
C LEU A 178 1.74 1.96 -9.95
N TYR A 179 2.59 2.63 -9.16
CA TYR A 179 2.48 2.62 -7.69
C TYR A 179 1.16 3.22 -7.20
N ARG A 180 0.65 4.28 -7.85
CA ARG A 180 -0.65 4.88 -7.49
C ARG A 180 -1.79 3.93 -7.79
N LYS A 181 -1.82 3.33 -8.98
CA LYS A 181 -2.87 2.38 -9.38
C LYS A 181 -2.80 1.07 -8.59
N GLN A 182 -1.59 0.63 -8.23
CA GLN A 182 -1.38 -0.51 -7.32
C GLN A 182 -2.02 -0.26 -5.96
N ARG A 183 -1.90 0.96 -5.40
CA ARG A 183 -2.55 1.30 -4.13
C ARG A 183 -4.07 1.16 -4.22
N VAL A 184 -4.67 1.74 -5.27
CA VAL A 184 -6.12 1.64 -5.53
C VAL A 184 -6.54 0.19 -5.72
N ALA A 185 -5.77 -0.61 -6.46
CA ALA A 185 -6.07 -2.01 -6.68
C ALA A 185 -6.07 -2.83 -5.38
N VAL A 186 -5.12 -2.56 -4.48
CA VAL A 186 -5.07 -3.21 -3.17
C VAL A 186 -6.22 -2.76 -2.25
N GLU A 187 -6.58 -1.48 -2.28
CA GLU A 187 -7.75 -0.95 -1.55
C GLU A 187 -9.04 -1.65 -2.01
N GLU A 188 -9.20 -1.89 -3.32
CA GLU A 188 -10.36 -2.61 -3.85
C GLU A 188 -10.41 -4.07 -3.37
N VAL A 189 -9.28 -4.78 -3.39
CA VAL A 189 -9.20 -6.15 -2.85
C VAL A 189 -9.55 -6.18 -1.37
N ALA A 190 -9.10 -5.19 -0.58
CA ALA A 190 -9.42 -5.09 0.83
C ALA A 190 -10.92 -4.87 1.07
N ARG A 191 -11.56 -4.02 0.26
CA ARG A 191 -13.02 -3.82 0.31
C ARG A 191 -13.78 -5.12 0.00
N ILE A 192 -13.36 -5.85 -1.03
CA ILE A 192 -13.98 -7.14 -1.39
C ILE A 192 -13.84 -8.14 -0.23
N ILE A 193 -12.68 -8.22 0.40
CA ILE A 193 -12.46 -9.09 1.57
C ILE A 193 -13.35 -8.69 2.74
N LEU A 194 -13.53 -7.39 3.03
CA LEU A 194 -14.48 -6.93 4.05
C LEU A 194 -15.90 -7.35 3.74
N GLU A 195 -16.32 -7.23 2.48
CA GLU A 195 -17.66 -7.62 2.08
C GLU A 195 -17.88 -9.14 2.21
N MET A 196 -16.89 -9.94 1.80
CA MET A 196 -16.90 -11.39 2.00
C MET A 196 -17.00 -11.74 3.50
N GLU A 197 -16.23 -11.05 4.34
CA GLU A 197 -16.24 -11.25 5.80
C GLU A 197 -17.61 -10.93 6.40
N ARG A 198 -18.20 -9.78 6.04
CA ARG A 198 -19.52 -9.38 6.48
C ARG A 198 -20.59 -10.41 6.09
N GLN A 199 -20.55 -10.89 4.85
CA GLN A 199 -21.49 -11.92 4.38
C GLN A 199 -21.33 -13.24 5.12
N MET A 200 -20.10 -13.61 5.49
CA MET A 200 -19.85 -14.83 6.26
C MET A 200 -20.37 -14.70 7.68
N GLN A 201 -20.13 -13.58 8.37
CA GLN A 201 -20.63 -13.34 9.72
C GLN A 201 -22.16 -13.41 9.78
N VAL A 202 -22.87 -12.84 8.80
CA VAL A 202 -24.33 -12.94 8.70
C VAL A 202 -24.79 -14.40 8.57
N ARG A 203 -24.09 -15.21 7.76
CA ARG A 203 -24.41 -16.65 7.58
C ARG A 203 -24.16 -17.46 8.85
N VAL A 204 -23.06 -17.18 9.57
CA VAL A 204 -22.73 -17.86 10.82
C VAL A 204 -23.79 -17.54 11.89
N ASN A 205 -24.09 -16.26 12.10
CA ASN A 205 -25.09 -15.82 13.08
C ASN A 205 -26.51 -16.35 12.76
N GLY A 206 -26.87 -16.44 11.48
CA GLY A 206 -28.15 -17.03 11.04
C GLY A 206 -28.28 -18.52 11.39
N LYS A 207 -27.20 -19.31 11.22
CA LYS A 207 -27.19 -20.74 11.57
C LYS A 207 -27.30 -20.97 13.08
N GLU A 208 -26.69 -20.11 13.89
CA GLU A 208 -26.78 -20.19 15.36
C GLU A 208 -28.19 -19.86 15.87
N ALA A 209 -28.88 -18.90 15.23
CA ALA A 209 -30.27 -18.56 15.55
C ALA A 209 -31.25 -19.72 15.21
N GLU A 210 -31.05 -20.41 14.08
CA GLU A 210 -31.88 -21.56 13.71
C GLU A 210 -31.64 -22.77 14.63
N HIS A 211 -30.39 -23.01 15.05
CA HIS A 211 -30.04 -24.12 15.95
C HIS A 211 -30.56 -23.91 17.38
N SER A 212 -30.60 -22.66 17.87
CA SER A 212 -31.17 -22.34 19.20
C SER A 212 -32.69 -22.46 19.24
N LEU A 213 -33.39 -22.16 18.14
CA LEU A 213 -34.84 -22.34 18.02
C LEU A 213 -35.26 -23.83 17.92
N SER A 214 -34.41 -24.72 17.39
CA SER A 214 -34.73 -26.16 17.34
C SER A 214 -34.52 -26.90 18.66
N VAL A 215 -33.63 -26.41 19.53
CA VAL A 215 -33.29 -27.05 20.82
C VAL A 215 -34.18 -26.56 21.97
N GLY A 216 -34.76 -25.36 21.87
CA GLY A 216 -35.67 -24.80 22.89
C GLY A 216 -37.15 -25.23 22.77
N GLY A 217 -37.48 -26.10 21.81
CA GLY A 217 -38.85 -26.54 21.51
C GLY A 217 -39.21 -27.97 21.96
N ALA A 218 -38.36 -28.61 22.77
CA ALA A 218 -38.59 -29.95 23.32
C ALA A 218 -38.80 -29.92 24.84
#